data_AF-Q09J30-F1
#
_entry.id   AF-Q09J30-F1
#
_cell.length_a   1.000
_cell.length_b   1.000
_cell.length_c   1.000
_cell.angle_alpha   90.00
_cell.angle_beta   90.00
_cell.angle_gamma   90.00
#
_symmetry.space_group_name_H-M   'P 1'
#
loop_
_entity.id
_entity.type
_entity.pdbx_description
1 polymer ?
#
loop_
_entity_poly.entity_id
_entity_poly.type
_entity_poly.pdbx_seq_one_letter_code
_entity_poly.pdbx_strand_id
1 'polypeptide(L)'
;DPEETSVYLDYYYATSPNPDIRETHSHVPYTSVFLPVFYTAVFLTGVLGNLVLMGALHFKPGSRRLIDIFIINLAASDFIFLVTLPLWVDKEASLGLWRTGSFLCKGSSYMISVNMHCSVFLLTCMSVDRYLAIVCPVVSRKFRRTDCAYVVCASIWFISCLLGLPTLLSRELTLIDDKPYCA
;
A
#
# COMPACT_ATOMS: atom_id res chain seq x y z
N ASP A 1 -45.74 27.49 31.69
CA ASP A 1 -45.53 26.73 32.94
C ASP A 1 -44.08 26.28 33.09
N PRO A 2 -43.50 26.33 34.29
CA PRO A 2 -42.17 25.76 34.55
C PRO A 2 -42.12 24.24 34.34
N GLU A 3 -43.26 23.54 34.38
CA GLU A 3 -43.37 22.09 34.11
C GLU A 3 -43.24 21.73 32.61
N GLU A 4 -43.71 22.58 31.69
CA GLU A 4 -43.52 22.32 30.25
C GLU A 4 -42.04 22.46 29.85
N THR A 5 -41.32 23.36 30.52
CA THR A 5 -39.91 23.63 30.20
C THR A 5 -39.01 22.49 30.68
N SER A 6 -39.35 21.84 31.80
CA SER A 6 -38.59 20.66 32.29
C SER A 6 -38.81 19.45 31.38
N VAL A 7 -40.04 19.20 30.94
CA VAL A 7 -40.35 18.09 30.02
C VAL A 7 -39.66 18.28 28.67
N TYR A 8 -39.60 19.52 28.16
CA TYR A 8 -38.89 19.84 26.92
C TYR A 8 -37.36 19.65 27.04
N LEU A 9 -36.79 19.99 28.21
CA LEU A 9 -35.37 19.84 28.48
C LEU A 9 -34.97 18.36 28.62
N ASP A 10 -35.80 17.54 29.28
CA ASP A 10 -35.61 16.10 29.40
C ASP A 10 -35.73 15.40 28.04
N TYR A 11 -36.70 15.81 27.21
CA TYR A 11 -36.84 15.27 25.85
C TYR A 11 -35.68 15.68 24.95
N TYR A 12 -35.17 16.91 25.09
CA TYR A 12 -33.99 17.39 24.37
C TYR A 12 -32.72 16.66 24.80
N TYR A 13 -32.53 16.38 26.09
CA TYR A 13 -31.42 15.55 26.58
C TYR A 13 -31.52 14.09 26.15
N ALA A 14 -32.72 13.51 26.13
CA ALA A 14 -32.95 12.13 25.71
C ALA A 14 -32.80 11.92 24.20
N THR A 15 -33.05 12.96 23.38
CA THR A 15 -33.03 12.88 21.91
C THR A 15 -31.80 13.56 21.29
N SER A 16 -31.01 14.30 22.08
CA SER A 16 -29.72 14.81 21.63
C SER A 16 -28.82 13.62 21.30
N PRO A 17 -28.25 13.54 20.08
CA PRO A 17 -27.25 12.55 19.76
C PRO A 17 -26.09 12.78 20.72
N ASN A 18 -25.96 11.89 21.69
CA ASN A 18 -24.85 11.90 22.63
C ASN A 18 -23.55 11.92 21.80
N PRO A 19 -22.70 12.96 21.87
CA PRO A 19 -21.43 12.94 21.16
C PRO A 19 -20.46 11.93 21.79
N ASP A 20 -20.89 11.21 22.83
CA ASP A 20 -20.20 10.04 23.37
C ASP A 20 -20.38 8.78 22.50
N ILE A 21 -20.53 8.96 21.18
CA ILE A 21 -19.85 8.08 20.20
C ILE A 21 -18.34 8.37 20.26
N ARG A 22 -17.78 8.33 21.47
CA ARG A 22 -16.59 7.52 21.66
C ARG A 22 -17.07 6.09 21.46
N GLU A 23 -17.26 5.72 20.19
CA GLU A 23 -16.63 4.48 19.74
C GLU A 23 -15.15 4.65 20.00
N THR A 24 -14.80 4.52 21.28
CA THR A 24 -13.58 3.89 21.72
C THR A 24 -13.72 2.50 21.16
N HIS A 25 -13.51 2.38 19.84
CA HIS A 25 -12.89 1.23 19.26
C HIS A 25 -11.70 1.02 20.19
N SER A 26 -11.94 0.14 21.16
CA SER A 26 -10.97 -0.41 22.07
C SER A 26 -10.13 -1.32 21.20
N HIS A 27 -9.52 -0.75 20.15
CA HIS A 27 -8.51 -1.37 19.32
C HIS A 27 -7.22 -1.28 20.11
N VAL A 28 -7.25 -2.08 21.17
CA VAL A 28 -6.23 -3.00 21.62
C VAL A 28 -4.79 -2.44 21.64
N PRO A 29 -4.16 -2.28 22.82
CA PRO A 29 -2.71 -2.06 22.91
C PRO A 29 -1.88 -3.09 22.11
N TYR A 30 -2.47 -4.24 21.80
CA TYR A 30 -1.92 -5.25 20.91
C TYR A 30 -1.65 -4.73 19.49
N THR A 31 -2.49 -3.87 18.92
CA THR A 31 -2.30 -3.34 17.55
C THR A 31 -1.07 -2.45 17.46
N SER A 32 -0.84 -1.59 18.46
CA SER A 32 0.32 -0.69 18.52
C SER A 32 1.66 -1.41 18.70
N VAL A 33 1.66 -2.65 19.19
CA VAL A 33 2.86 -3.50 19.27
C VAL A 33 2.98 -4.42 18.06
N PHE A 34 1.87 -5.02 17.65
CA PHE A 34 1.82 -5.99 16.55
C PHE A 34 2.18 -5.35 15.21
N LEU A 35 1.62 -4.18 14.88
CA LEU A 35 1.87 -3.50 13.60
C LEU A 35 3.35 -3.17 13.38
N PRO A 36 4.07 -2.50 14.31
CA PRO A 36 5.49 -2.20 14.10
C PRO A 36 6.35 -3.47 14.04
N VAL A 37 6.05 -4.51 14.83
CA VAL A 37 6.74 -5.81 14.73
C VAL A 37 6.49 -6.45 13.35
N PHE A 38 5.24 -6.44 12.88
CA PHE A 38 4.87 -6.97 11.57
C PHE A 38 5.55 -6.20 10.44
N TYR A 39 5.50 -4.86 10.44
CA TYR A 39 6.16 -4.03 9.44
C TYR A 39 7.68 -4.20 9.43
N THR A 40 8.30 -4.36 10.61
CA THR A 40 9.74 -4.65 10.70
C THR A 40 10.06 -6.03 10.12
N ALA A 41 9.25 -7.05 10.43
CA ALA A 41 9.43 -8.38 9.87
C ALA A 41 9.27 -8.39 8.34
N VAL A 42 8.24 -7.71 7.81
CA VAL A 42 8.02 -7.55 6.36
C VAL A 42 9.17 -6.77 5.72
N PHE A 43 9.68 -5.72 6.37
CA PHE A 43 10.85 -4.99 5.89
C PHE A 43 12.07 -5.89 5.75
N LEU A 44 12.44 -6.63 6.81
CA LEU A 44 13.63 -7.48 6.80
C LEU A 44 13.50 -8.63 5.80
N THR A 45 12.39 -9.37 5.87
CA THR A 45 12.14 -10.52 4.99
C THR A 45 11.95 -10.08 3.54
N GLY A 46 11.24 -8.97 3.32
CA GLY A 46 10.99 -8.41 2.00
C GLY A 46 12.26 -7.88 1.34
N VAL A 47 13.11 -7.15 2.06
CA VAL A 47 14.37 -6.63 1.50
C VAL A 47 15.30 -7.79 1.16
N LEU A 48 15.49 -8.74 2.08
CA LEU A 48 16.35 -9.90 1.84
C LEU A 48 15.81 -10.76 0.69
N GLY A 49 14.51 -11.09 0.72
CA GLY A 49 13.87 -11.93 -0.28
C GLY A 49 13.91 -11.32 -1.69
N ASN A 50 13.53 -10.05 -1.81
CA ASN A 50 13.57 -9.37 -3.10
C ASN A 50 15.01 -9.15 -3.60
N LEU A 51 16.00 -8.98 -2.72
CA LEU A 51 17.40 -8.75 -3.10
C LEU A 51 17.98 -10.05 -3.66
N VAL A 52 17.71 -11.16 -2.97
CA VAL A 52 18.07 -12.51 -3.41
C VAL A 52 17.40 -12.81 -4.75
N LEU A 53 16.12 -12.46 -4.92
CA LEU A 53 15.39 -12.67 -6.17
C LEU A 53 16.00 -11.88 -7.34
N MET A 54 16.27 -10.58 -7.15
CA MET A 54 16.93 -9.76 -8.16
C MET A 54 18.34 -10.27 -8.47
N GLY A 55 19.11 -10.64 -7.45
CA GLY A 55 20.45 -11.21 -7.60
C GLY A 55 20.43 -12.52 -8.37
N ALA A 56 19.54 -13.45 -8.01
CA ALA A 56 19.38 -14.74 -8.68
C ALA A 56 19.02 -14.56 -10.17
N LEU A 57 18.16 -13.59 -10.51
CA LEU A 57 17.83 -13.29 -11.90
C LEU A 57 18.95 -12.55 -12.63
N HIS A 58 19.76 -11.75 -11.94
CA HIS A 58 20.91 -11.08 -12.51
C HIS A 58 22.02 -12.06 -12.89
N PHE A 59 22.31 -13.03 -12.01
CA PHE A 59 23.34 -14.06 -12.25
C PHE A 59 22.83 -15.27 -13.04
N LYS A 60 21.56 -15.28 -13.47
CA LYS A 60 20.97 -16.38 -14.23
C LYS A 60 21.69 -16.54 -15.59
N PRO A 61 22.29 -17.70 -15.89
CA PRO A 61 22.91 -17.93 -17.19
C PRO A 61 21.83 -18.11 -18.29
N GLY A 62 22.09 -17.51 -19.45
CA GLY A 62 21.24 -17.63 -20.65
C GLY A 62 20.37 -16.41 -20.96
N SER A 63 19.47 -16.55 -21.94
CA SER A 63 18.56 -15.47 -22.34
C SER A 63 17.50 -15.20 -21.28
N ARG A 64 17.31 -13.92 -20.93
CA ARG A 64 16.19 -13.49 -20.08
C ARG A 64 14.87 -13.86 -20.74
N ARG A 65 13.99 -14.50 -19.98
CA ARG A 65 12.62 -14.80 -20.37
C ARG A 65 11.73 -13.60 -20.06
N LEU A 66 10.59 -13.50 -20.74
CA LEU A 66 9.58 -12.47 -20.48
C LEU A 66 9.14 -12.45 -19.00
N ILE A 67 8.95 -13.62 -18.39
CA ILE A 67 8.64 -13.76 -16.97
C ILE A 67 9.74 -13.16 -16.07
N ASP A 68 11.02 -13.26 -16.46
CA ASP A 68 12.13 -12.72 -15.66
C ASP A 68 12.04 -11.18 -15.59
N ILE A 69 11.57 -10.53 -16.66
CA ILE A 69 11.36 -9.07 -16.69
C ILE A 69 10.21 -8.67 -15.76
N PHE A 70 9.10 -9.41 -15.77
CA PHE A 70 7.98 -9.15 -14.86
C PHE A 70 8.38 -9.35 -13.39
N ILE A 71 9.15 -10.40 -13.09
CA ILE A 71 9.64 -10.65 -11.74
C ILE A 71 10.58 -9.53 -11.27
N ILE A 72 11.46 -9.02 -12.13
CA ILE A 72 12.33 -7.87 -11.78
C ILE A 72 11.51 -6.61 -11.50
N ASN A 73 10.49 -6.32 -12.31
CA ASN A 73 9.62 -5.16 -12.07
C ASN A 73 8.80 -5.30 -10.78
N LEU A 74 8.35 -6.52 -10.47
CA LEU A 74 7.66 -6.82 -9.22
C LEU A 74 8.58 -6.56 -8.02
N ALA A 75 9.78 -7.14 -8.04
CA ALA A 75 10.78 -6.95 -7.01
C ALA A 75 11.15 -5.45 -6.85
N ALA A 76 11.31 -4.72 -7.95
CA ALA A 76 11.59 -3.29 -7.91
C ALA A 76 10.46 -2.47 -7.27
N SER A 77 9.20 -2.78 -7.61
CA SER A 77 8.03 -2.17 -6.97
C SER A 77 7.98 -2.46 -5.48
N ASP A 78 8.25 -3.71 -5.08
CA ASP A 78 8.27 -4.11 -3.68
C ASP A 78 9.39 -3.41 -2.92
N PHE A 79 10.58 -3.26 -3.51
CA PHE A 79 11.67 -2.49 -2.90
C PHE A 79 11.29 -1.05 -2.61
N ILE A 80 10.67 -0.38 -3.58
CA ILE A 80 10.24 1.01 -3.42
C ILE A 80 9.26 1.13 -2.26
N PHE A 81 8.32 0.19 -2.13
CA PHE A 81 7.41 0.12 -0.99
C PHE A 81 8.15 -0.17 0.33
N LEU A 82 9.02 -1.18 0.37
CA LEU A 82 9.74 -1.59 1.58
C LEU A 82 10.59 -0.44 2.16
N VAL A 83 11.18 0.41 1.32
CA VAL A 83 11.92 1.60 1.79
C VAL A 83 11.02 2.59 2.53
N THR A 84 9.70 2.57 2.32
CA THR A 84 8.75 3.42 3.05
C THR A 84 8.30 2.81 4.39
N LEU A 85 8.44 1.50 4.61
CA LEU A 85 7.99 0.82 5.83
C LEU A 85 8.60 1.36 7.14
N PRO A 86 9.89 1.73 7.19
CA PRO A 86 10.47 2.34 8.40
C PRO A 86 9.71 3.59 8.87
N LEU A 87 9.12 4.36 7.95
CA LEU A 87 8.30 5.53 8.30
C LEU A 87 7.01 5.12 9.02
N TRP A 88 6.41 4.00 8.59
CA TRP A 88 5.22 3.45 9.23
C TRP A 88 5.54 2.83 10.59
N VAL A 89 6.71 2.21 10.74
CA VAL A 89 7.19 1.75 12.05
C VAL A 89 7.34 2.93 13.01
N ASP A 90 7.94 4.04 12.56
CA ASP A 90 8.07 5.25 13.41
C ASP A 90 6.70 5.83 13.80
N LYS A 91 5.75 5.89 12.86
CA LYS A 91 4.37 6.31 13.11
C LYS A 91 3.73 5.46 14.22
N GLU A 92 3.79 4.14 14.10
CA GLU A 92 3.16 3.25 15.09
C GLU A 92 3.90 3.29 16.44
N ALA A 93 5.24 3.38 16.43
CA ALA A 93 6.03 3.55 17.64
C ALA A 93 5.73 4.88 18.37
N SER A 94 5.28 5.89 17.62
CA SER A 94 4.91 7.21 18.13
C SER A 94 3.42 7.33 18.45
N LEU A 95 2.72 6.23 18.74
CA LEU A 95 1.29 6.23 19.06
C LEU A 95 0.43 6.85 17.94
N GLY A 96 0.85 6.69 16.68
CA GLY A 96 0.15 7.19 15.50
C GLY A 96 0.60 8.57 15.00
N LEU A 97 1.55 9.23 15.68
CA LEU A 97 2.06 10.55 15.31
C LEU A 97 2.95 10.48 14.05
N TRP A 98 2.71 11.34 13.08
CA TRP A 98 3.50 11.45 11.85
C TRP A 98 4.51 12.60 11.92
N ARG A 99 5.78 12.29 12.17
CA ARG A 99 6.83 13.32 12.40
C ARG A 99 7.66 13.67 11.17
N THR A 100 7.55 12.90 10.09
CA THR A 100 8.44 12.99 8.92
C THR A 100 7.98 13.99 7.85
N GLY A 101 6.97 14.81 8.16
CA GLY A 101 6.49 15.90 7.30
C GLY A 101 5.48 15.47 6.22
N SER A 102 4.81 16.46 5.61
CA SER A 102 3.67 16.25 4.70
C SER A 102 4.07 15.52 3.41
N PHE A 103 5.23 15.84 2.83
CA PHE A 103 5.71 15.17 1.61
C PHE A 103 5.83 13.65 1.78
N LEU A 104 6.38 13.18 2.90
CA LEU A 104 6.54 11.76 3.17
C LEU A 104 5.22 11.08 3.58
N CYS A 105 4.29 11.80 4.19
CA CYS A 105 2.94 11.28 4.49
C CYS A 105 2.21 10.92 3.18
N LYS A 106 2.15 11.89 2.26
CA LYS A 106 1.53 11.70 0.94
C LYS A 106 2.28 10.70 0.09
N GLY A 107 3.61 10.85 0.03
CA GLY A 107 4.49 10.02 -0.78
C GLY A 107 4.48 8.56 -0.34
N SER A 108 4.57 8.27 0.97
CA SER A 108 4.55 6.88 1.46
C SER A 108 3.21 6.20 1.21
N SER A 109 2.09 6.89 1.46
CA SER A 109 0.75 6.40 1.17
C SER A 109 0.54 6.16 -0.33
N TYR A 110 1.03 7.07 -1.17
CA TYR A 110 1.01 6.94 -2.62
C TYR A 110 1.81 5.71 -3.07
N MET A 111 3.03 5.51 -2.56
CA MET A 111 3.88 4.37 -2.93
C MET A 111 3.27 3.02 -2.53
N ILE A 112 2.59 2.94 -1.38
CA ILE A 112 1.82 1.75 -1.00
C ILE A 112 0.73 1.45 -2.02
N SER A 113 -0.05 2.47 -2.39
CA SER A 113 -1.12 2.33 -3.38
C SER A 113 -0.56 1.90 -4.73
N VAL A 114 0.49 2.55 -5.24
CA VAL A 114 1.14 2.20 -6.51
C VAL A 114 1.67 0.76 -6.47
N ASN A 115 2.34 0.36 -5.39
CA ASN A 115 2.86 -1.00 -5.25
C ASN A 115 1.72 -2.03 -5.32
N MET A 116 0.63 -1.82 -4.59
CA MET A 116 -0.52 -2.72 -4.59
C MET A 116 -1.07 -2.93 -6.01
N HIS A 117 -1.30 -1.84 -6.75
CA HIS A 117 -1.80 -1.92 -8.13
C HIS A 117 -0.78 -2.58 -9.07
N CYS A 118 0.49 -2.19 -8.97
CA CYS A 118 1.56 -2.70 -9.82
C CYS A 118 1.74 -4.22 -9.64
N SER A 119 1.79 -4.67 -8.38
CA SER A 119 1.98 -6.08 -8.04
C SER A 119 0.81 -6.95 -8.53
N VAL A 120 -0.43 -6.48 -8.38
CA VAL A 120 -1.62 -7.19 -8.89
C VAL A 120 -1.60 -7.30 -10.42
N PHE A 121 -1.29 -6.22 -11.14
CA PHE A 121 -1.22 -6.26 -12.60
C PHE A 121 -0.08 -7.13 -13.11
N LEU A 122 1.10 -7.06 -12.49
CA LEU A 122 2.25 -7.90 -12.85
C LEU A 122 1.95 -9.39 -12.63
N LEU A 123 1.36 -9.77 -11.49
CA LEU A 123 0.94 -11.15 -11.22
C LEU A 123 -0.14 -11.63 -12.20
N THR A 124 -1.05 -10.75 -12.58
CA THR A 124 -2.07 -11.04 -13.60
C THR A 124 -1.42 -11.31 -14.95
N CYS A 125 -0.51 -10.44 -15.41
CA CYS A 125 0.22 -10.64 -16.67
C CYS A 125 1.07 -11.91 -16.67
N MET A 126 1.73 -12.21 -15.54
CA MET A 126 2.47 -13.46 -15.38
C MET A 126 1.55 -14.69 -15.50
N SER A 127 0.37 -14.64 -14.88
CA SER A 127 -0.62 -15.72 -14.95
C SER A 127 -1.16 -15.91 -16.37
N VAL A 128 -1.46 -14.81 -17.06
CA VAL A 128 -1.92 -14.84 -18.46
C VAL A 128 -0.83 -15.39 -19.39
N ASP A 129 0.44 -15.01 -19.21
CA ASP A 129 1.55 -15.58 -19.97
C ASP A 129 1.66 -17.10 -19.79
N ARG A 130 1.56 -17.59 -18.54
CA ARG A 130 1.55 -19.03 -18.26
C ARG A 130 0.37 -19.74 -18.91
N TYR A 131 -0.82 -19.15 -18.83
CA TYR A 131 -2.03 -19.69 -19.46
C TYR A 131 -1.88 -19.78 -20.99
N LEU A 132 -1.43 -18.71 -21.65
CA LEU A 132 -1.23 -18.68 -23.09
C LEU A 132 -0.13 -19.66 -23.54
N ALA A 133 0.91 -19.87 -22.73
CA ALA A 133 1.95 -20.85 -23.04
C ALA A 133 1.43 -22.28 -23.06
N ILE A 134 0.42 -22.61 -22.24
CA ILE A 134 -0.17 -23.94 -22.14
C ILE A 134 -1.24 -24.15 -23.22
N VAL A 135 -2.17 -23.19 -23.37
CA VAL A 135 -3.36 -23.35 -24.22
C VAL A 135 -3.10 -22.93 -25.68
N CYS A 136 -2.26 -21.92 -25.91
CA CYS A 136 -2.05 -21.29 -27.22
C CYS A 136 -0.55 -21.08 -27.55
N PRO A 137 0.24 -22.15 -27.75
CA PRO A 137 1.69 -22.06 -27.90
C PRO A 137 2.16 -21.20 -29.09
N VAL A 138 1.36 -21.11 -30.16
CA VAL A 138 1.64 -20.25 -31.33
C VAL A 138 1.54 -18.76 -30.96
N VAL A 139 0.53 -18.39 -30.18
CA VAL A 139 0.33 -17.01 -29.67
C VAL A 139 1.41 -16.65 -28.66
N SER A 140 1.73 -17.59 -27.75
CA SER A 140 2.80 -17.41 -26.75
C SER A 140 4.17 -17.13 -27.39
N ARG A 141 4.50 -17.79 -28.50
CA ARG A 141 5.77 -17.56 -29.22
C ARG A 141 5.86 -16.12 -29.78
N LYS A 142 4.74 -15.52 -30.21
CA LYS A 142 4.69 -14.13 -30.67
C LYS A 142 4.79 -13.14 -29.50
N PHE A 143 4.18 -13.47 -28.36
CA PHE A 143 4.16 -12.64 -27.15
C PHE A 143 5.50 -12.65 -26.39
N ARG A 144 6.32 -13.69 -26.58
CA ARG A 144 7.65 -13.85 -25.94
C ARG A 144 8.72 -12.83 -26.37
N ARG A 145 8.40 -11.83 -27.18
CA ARG A 145 9.34 -10.73 -27.48
C ARG A 145 9.57 -9.91 -26.22
N THR A 146 10.83 -9.76 -25.83
CA THR A 146 11.24 -8.96 -24.66
C THR A 146 10.78 -7.51 -24.78
N ASP A 147 10.71 -6.96 -25.99
CA ASP A 147 10.23 -5.60 -26.24
C ASP A 147 8.77 -5.42 -25.82
N CYS A 148 7.91 -6.42 -26.08
CA CYS A 148 6.53 -6.40 -25.62
C CYS A 148 6.45 -6.41 -24.09
N ALA A 149 7.32 -7.16 -23.42
CA ALA A 149 7.37 -7.19 -21.96
C ALA A 149 7.70 -5.82 -21.35
N TYR A 150 8.68 -5.10 -21.94
CA TYR A 150 9.02 -3.76 -21.50
C TYR A 150 7.87 -2.76 -21.70
N VAL A 151 7.18 -2.82 -22.84
CA VAL A 151 6.01 -1.98 -23.10
C VAL A 151 4.88 -2.28 -22.09
N VAL A 152 4.63 -3.56 -21.80
CA VAL A 152 3.63 -3.97 -20.81
C VAL A 152 4.01 -3.52 -19.39
N CYS A 153 5.29 -3.64 -19.01
CA CYS A 153 5.73 -3.13 -17.70
C CYS A 153 5.57 -1.62 -17.60
N ALA A 154 5.97 -0.87 -18.64
CA ALA A 154 5.84 0.57 -18.67
C ALA A 154 4.38 1.02 -18.58
N SER A 155 3.45 0.33 -19.26
CA SER A 155 2.02 0.63 -19.14
C SER A 155 1.47 0.29 -17.76
N ILE A 156 1.89 -0.82 -17.15
CA ILE A 156 1.49 -1.17 -15.78
C ILE A 156 1.96 -0.11 -14.79
N TRP A 157 3.22 0.33 -14.88
CA TRP A 157 3.74 1.42 -14.05
C TRP A 157 2.92 2.68 -14.20
N PHE A 158 2.65 3.10 -15.44
CA PHE A 158 1.84 4.28 -15.71
C PHE A 158 0.42 4.18 -15.13
N ILE A 159 -0.27 3.06 -15.38
CA ILE A 159 -1.64 2.82 -14.89
C ILE A 159 -1.64 2.79 -13.36
N SER A 160 -0.68 2.12 -12.73
CA SER A 160 -0.57 2.03 -11.27
C SER A 160 -0.32 3.40 -10.64
N CYS A 161 0.55 4.20 -11.25
CA CYS A 161 0.78 5.58 -10.82
C CYS A 161 -0.48 6.45 -10.94
N LEU A 162 -1.25 6.28 -12.02
CA LEU A 162 -2.50 6.99 -12.25
C LEU A 162 -3.57 6.61 -11.22
N LEU A 163 -3.73 5.31 -10.94
CA LEU A 163 -4.66 4.79 -9.93
C LEU A 163 -4.26 5.17 -8.50
N GLY A 164 -2.97 5.42 -8.25
CA GLY A 164 -2.48 5.94 -6.97
C GLY A 164 -2.75 7.43 -6.75
N LEU A 165 -3.00 8.23 -7.81
CA LEU A 165 -3.16 9.69 -7.67
C LEU A 165 -4.26 10.11 -6.68
N PRO A 166 -5.44 9.47 -6.62
CA PRO A 166 -6.44 9.79 -5.60
C PRO A 166 -5.88 9.65 -4.18
N THR A 167 -5.04 8.65 -3.92
CA THR A 167 -4.38 8.50 -2.61
C THR A 167 -3.43 9.67 -2.34
N LEU A 168 -2.70 10.14 -3.34
CA LEU A 168 -1.77 11.28 -3.20
C LEU A 168 -2.51 12.61 -2.98
N LEU A 169 -3.67 12.80 -3.62
CA LEU A 169 -4.47 14.02 -3.53
C LEU A 169 -5.31 14.06 -2.25
N SER A 170 -5.83 12.92 -1.81
CA SER A 170 -6.68 12.84 -0.62
C SER A 170 -5.91 12.83 0.69
N ARG A 171 -4.65 12.33 0.70
CA ARG A 171 -3.83 12.30 1.92
C ARG A 171 -3.25 13.68 2.24
N GLU A 172 -3.33 14.07 3.50
CA GLU A 172 -2.80 15.34 4.01
C GLU A 172 -2.25 15.19 5.43
N LEU A 173 -1.25 16.01 5.76
CA LEU A 173 -0.78 16.12 7.13
C LEU A 173 -1.68 17.09 7.91
N THR A 174 -2.41 16.58 8.89
CA THR A 174 -3.29 17.38 9.74
C THR A 174 -2.72 17.48 11.16
N LEU A 175 -2.95 18.63 11.81
CA LEU A 175 -2.59 18.86 13.20
C LEU A 175 -3.88 18.75 14.03
N ILE A 176 -3.95 17.76 14.92
CA ILE A 176 -5.05 17.56 15.86
C ILE A 176 -4.45 17.70 17.26
N ASP A 177 -4.89 18.69 18.05
CA ASP A 177 -4.30 19.00 19.37
C ASP A 177 -2.77 19.19 19.34
N ASP A 178 -2.29 20.01 18.40
CA ASP A 178 -0.86 20.29 18.14
C ASP A 178 0.00 19.06 17.80
N LYS A 179 -0.64 17.93 17.49
CA LYS A 179 0.01 16.67 17.13
C LYS A 179 -0.18 16.36 15.65
N PRO A 180 0.89 16.01 14.91
CA PRO A 180 0.80 15.74 13.48
C PRO A 180 0.28 14.31 13.21
N TYR A 181 -0.75 14.20 12.38
CA TYR A 181 -1.32 12.95 11.90
C TYR A 181 -1.40 12.95 10.37
N CYS A 182 -1.14 11.80 9.75
CA CYS A 182 -1.30 11.62 8.31
C CYS A 182 -2.74 11.12 8.05
N ALA A 183 -3.62 12.02 7.64
CA ALA A 183 -5.04 11.78 7.39
C ALA A 183 -5.31 11.53 5.91
#